data_AF-A0A7K3PK72-F1
#
_entry.id   AF-A0A7K3PK72-F1
#
_cell.length_a   1.000
_cell.length_b   1.000
_cell.length_c   1.000
_cell.angle_alpha   90.00
_cell.angle_beta   90.00
_cell.angle_gamma   90.00
#
_symmetry.space_group_name_H-M   'P 1'
#
loop_
_entity.id
_entity.type
_entity.pdbx_description
1 polymer ?
#
loop_
_entity_poly.entity_id
_entity_poly.type
_entity_poly.pdbx_seq_one_letter_code
_entity_poly.pdbx_strand_id
1 'polypeptide(L)'
;MAPAADVYIQATGTDPDIQAQAVIEEAHRKVLEGLAALTGSEPAAETGTAFAGQLRDLLTATDQTLYAAASGAAETRLLVRALRAAADAIGRQADALTAATDEGEHSGAVRLLEGMLTVHAAMERAVLLPALAALPGVDLSALAGDFTTVLEGGRLEDPAIVDVREIPHGQRHPRIFTRFARLAAQESFVLVNNHDPKPLRREFEATHPGRFTWEYVESGPDRWQVRITRVG
;
A
#
# COMPACT_ATOMS: atom_id res chain seq x y z
N MET A 1 -40.94 -21.32 -14.67
CA MET A 1 -40.09 -20.47 -13.81
C MET A 1 -38.93 -19.99 -14.66
N ALA A 2 -38.95 -18.74 -15.10
CA ALA A 2 -37.81 -18.12 -15.77
C ALA A 2 -36.73 -17.79 -14.72
N PRO A 3 -35.43 -17.93 -15.04
CA PRO A 3 -34.36 -17.55 -14.12
C PRO A 3 -34.33 -16.03 -13.96
N ALA A 4 -34.09 -15.56 -12.74
CA ALA A 4 -33.90 -14.15 -12.45
C ALA A 4 -32.69 -13.64 -13.23
N ALA A 5 -32.89 -12.59 -14.02
CA ALA A 5 -31.80 -11.89 -14.68
C ALA A 5 -31.04 -11.09 -13.61
N ASP A 6 -29.76 -11.40 -13.43
CA ASP A 6 -28.85 -10.57 -12.64
C ASP A 6 -28.78 -9.18 -13.28
N VAL A 7 -29.31 -8.19 -12.58
CA VAL A 7 -29.23 -6.78 -12.96
C VAL A 7 -27.80 -6.33 -12.71
N TYR A 8 -26.98 -6.31 -13.77
CA TYR A 8 -25.72 -5.58 -13.76
C TYR A 8 -26.03 -4.09 -13.72
N ILE A 9 -25.98 -3.49 -12.53
CA ILE A 9 -25.93 -2.03 -12.40
C ILE A 9 -24.53 -1.62 -12.86
N GLN A 10 -24.44 -0.96 -14.02
CA GLN A 10 -23.18 -0.32 -14.42
C GLN A 10 -22.83 0.73 -13.38
N ALA A 11 -21.71 0.56 -12.70
CA ALA A 11 -21.17 1.55 -11.78
C ALA A 11 -21.00 2.89 -12.51
N THR A 12 -21.72 3.92 -12.03
CA THR A 12 -21.67 5.29 -12.56
C THR A 12 -20.51 6.05 -11.90
N GLY A 13 -20.09 7.19 -12.45
CA GLY A 13 -19.00 8.03 -11.87
C GLY A 13 -19.26 8.59 -10.45
N THR A 14 -20.36 8.20 -9.81
CA THR A 14 -20.71 8.48 -8.41
C THR A 14 -20.45 7.29 -7.48
N ASP A 15 -20.00 6.15 -8.00
CA ASP A 15 -19.58 5.01 -7.21
C ASP A 15 -18.35 5.39 -6.36
N PRO A 16 -18.39 5.24 -5.02
CA PRO A 16 -17.28 5.59 -4.15
C PRO A 16 -15.96 4.90 -4.53
N ASP A 17 -16.01 3.65 -5.01
CA ASP A 17 -14.80 2.92 -5.39
C ASP A 17 -14.21 3.48 -6.69
N ILE A 18 -15.04 3.90 -7.64
CA ILE A 18 -14.58 4.59 -8.86
C ILE A 18 -13.93 5.92 -8.49
N GLN A 19 -14.51 6.68 -7.55
CA GLN A 19 -13.95 7.94 -7.09
C GLN A 19 -12.61 7.72 -6.37
N ALA A 20 -12.52 6.70 -5.53
CA ALA A 20 -11.28 6.32 -4.84
C ALA A 20 -10.18 5.93 -5.82
N GLN A 21 -10.50 5.14 -6.85
CA GLN A 21 -9.55 4.80 -7.92
C GLN A 21 -9.08 6.03 -8.68
N ALA A 22 -10.00 6.95 -9.01
CA ALA A 22 -9.66 8.17 -9.72
C ALA A 22 -8.67 9.06 -8.95
N VAL A 23 -8.77 9.13 -7.62
CA VAL A 23 -7.81 9.86 -6.77
C VAL A 23 -6.40 9.28 -6.91
N ILE A 24 -6.29 7.94 -6.88
CA ILE A 24 -5.00 7.23 -6.96
C ILE A 24 -4.41 7.38 -8.37
N GLU A 25 -5.24 7.20 -9.41
CA GLU A 25 -4.82 7.35 -10.81
C GLU A 25 -4.36 8.78 -11.12
N GLU A 26 -5.05 9.78 -10.55
CA GLU A 26 -4.70 11.18 -10.70
C GLU A 26 -3.32 11.50 -10.12
N ALA A 27 -2.98 10.94 -8.96
CA ALA A 27 -1.65 11.09 -8.37
C ALA A 27 -0.55 10.50 -9.26
N HIS A 28 -0.77 9.32 -9.82
CA HIS A 28 0.16 8.69 -10.78
C HIS A 28 0.31 9.52 -12.05
N ARG A 29 -0.80 10.05 -12.59
CA ARG A 29 -0.80 10.90 -13.78
C ARG A 29 0.05 12.15 -13.56
N LYS A 30 -0.12 12.83 -12.42
CA LYS A 30 0.69 14.01 -12.07
C LYS A 30 2.19 13.71 -12.02
N VAL A 31 2.60 12.56 -11.48
CA VAL A 31 4.01 12.15 -11.49
C VAL A 31 4.50 11.88 -12.90
N LEU A 32 3.74 11.18 -13.75
CA LEU A 32 4.13 10.97 -15.14
C LEU A 32 4.25 12.28 -15.93
N GLU A 33 3.34 13.24 -15.70
CA GLU A 33 3.40 14.58 -16.30
C GLU A 33 4.61 15.39 -15.80
N GLY A 34 4.90 15.33 -14.50
CA GLY A 34 6.09 15.94 -13.91
C GLY A 34 7.38 15.36 -14.50
N LEU A 35 7.43 14.05 -14.73
CA LEU A 35 8.57 13.38 -15.37
C LEU A 35 8.75 13.83 -16.82
N ALA A 36 7.66 13.91 -17.58
CA ALA A 36 7.69 14.39 -18.96
C ALA A 36 8.20 15.85 -19.03
N ALA A 37 7.82 16.68 -18.07
CA ALA A 37 8.30 18.06 -17.98
C ALA A 37 9.81 18.18 -17.68
N LEU A 38 10.47 17.14 -17.16
CA LEU A 38 11.93 17.18 -16.97
C LEU A 38 12.69 17.23 -18.30
N THR A 39 12.10 16.76 -19.39
CA THR A 39 12.73 16.83 -20.71
C THR A 39 12.85 18.30 -21.17
N GLY A 40 14.08 18.80 -21.25
CA GLY A 40 14.36 20.19 -21.67
C GLY A 40 14.21 21.26 -20.58
N SER A 41 14.11 20.88 -19.30
CA SER A 41 14.04 21.81 -18.17
C SER A 41 15.44 22.24 -17.67
N GLU A 42 15.60 23.52 -17.35
CA GLU A 42 16.83 24.11 -16.77
C GLU A 42 16.49 24.90 -15.49
N PRO A 43 17.22 24.73 -14.36
CA PRO A 43 18.34 23.81 -14.16
C PRO A 43 17.87 22.37 -13.85
N ALA A 44 18.33 21.40 -14.65
CA ALA A 44 17.92 20.00 -14.58
C ALA A 44 18.12 19.34 -13.20
N ALA A 45 19.14 19.76 -12.45
CA ALA A 45 19.48 19.20 -11.14
C ALA A 45 18.43 19.56 -10.05
N GLU A 46 17.97 20.82 -10.01
CA GLU A 46 16.97 21.25 -9.02
C GLU A 46 15.61 20.62 -9.34
N THR A 47 15.21 20.63 -10.62
CA THR A 47 13.94 20.04 -11.05
C THR A 47 13.93 18.52 -10.85
N GLY A 48 15.05 17.83 -11.14
CA GLY A 48 15.21 16.39 -10.89
C GLY A 48 15.13 16.04 -9.39
N THR A 49 15.72 16.85 -8.52
CA THR A 49 15.65 16.66 -7.06
C THR A 49 14.23 16.83 -6.54
N ALA A 50 13.52 17.87 -6.98
CA ALA A 50 12.12 18.11 -6.60
C ALA A 50 11.22 16.96 -7.07
N PHE A 51 11.38 16.51 -8.32
CA PHE A 51 10.64 15.37 -8.86
C PHE A 51 10.91 14.08 -8.08
N ALA A 52 12.17 13.78 -7.77
CA ALA A 52 12.53 12.59 -6.99
C ALA A 52 11.90 12.61 -5.58
N GLY A 53 11.75 13.79 -4.97
CA GLY A 53 10.98 13.97 -3.73
C GLY A 53 9.52 13.55 -3.91
N GLN A 54 8.82 14.14 -4.88
CA GLN A 54 7.41 13.84 -5.17
C GLN A 54 7.18 12.36 -5.47
N LEU A 55 8.09 11.73 -6.22
CA LEU A 55 8.03 10.30 -6.52
C LEU A 55 8.19 9.45 -5.25
N ARG A 56 9.11 9.80 -4.35
CA ARG A 56 9.26 9.08 -3.07
C ARG A 56 8.02 9.22 -2.19
N ASP A 57 7.38 10.39 -2.17
CA ASP A 57 6.14 10.61 -1.44
C ASP A 57 5.01 9.73 -1.98
N LEU A 58 4.87 9.64 -3.32
CA LEU A 58 3.92 8.73 -3.97
C LEU A 58 4.18 7.26 -3.59
N LEU A 59 5.42 6.78 -3.74
CA LEU A 59 5.77 5.40 -3.42
C LEU A 59 5.50 5.07 -1.94
N THR A 60 5.77 6.02 -1.04
CA THR A 60 5.50 5.89 0.39
C THR A 60 4.01 5.82 0.68
N ALA A 61 3.22 6.71 0.07
CA ALA A 61 1.77 6.72 0.22
C ALA A 61 1.16 5.40 -0.27
N THR A 62 1.55 4.93 -1.45
CA THR A 62 1.11 3.66 -2.02
C THR A 62 1.47 2.48 -1.10
N ASP A 63 2.70 2.42 -0.59
CA ASP A 63 3.14 1.30 0.23
C ASP A 63 2.40 1.22 1.59
N GLN A 64 2.29 2.34 2.28
CA GLN A 64 1.67 2.42 3.60
C GLN A 64 0.15 2.21 3.57
N THR A 65 -0.48 2.40 2.41
CA THR A 65 -1.93 2.29 2.27
C THR A 65 -2.31 1.05 1.46
N LEU A 66 -2.21 1.13 0.13
CA LEU A 66 -2.71 0.13 -0.80
C LEU A 66 -1.97 -1.21 -0.63
N TYR A 67 -0.64 -1.17 -0.58
CA TYR A 67 0.15 -2.41 -0.44
C TYR A 67 0.02 -3.01 0.94
N ALA A 68 0.01 -2.18 2.00
CA ALA A 68 -0.23 -2.64 3.36
C ALA A 68 -1.57 -3.40 3.44
N ALA A 69 -2.65 -2.82 2.92
CA ALA A 69 -3.97 -3.43 2.89
C ALA A 69 -4.03 -4.71 2.06
N ALA A 70 -3.37 -4.74 0.90
CA ALA A 70 -3.37 -5.89 0.01
C ALA A 70 -2.40 -7.01 0.45
N SER A 71 -1.42 -6.73 1.32
CA SER A 71 -0.33 -7.68 1.59
C SER A 71 -0.72 -8.90 2.41
N GLY A 72 -1.81 -8.81 3.18
CA GLY A 72 -2.31 -9.90 4.02
C GLY A 72 -3.08 -10.99 3.26
N ALA A 73 -3.75 -10.64 2.16
CA ALA A 73 -4.61 -11.57 1.43
C ALA A 73 -3.82 -12.48 0.47
N ALA A 74 -4.24 -13.74 0.36
CA ALA A 74 -3.52 -14.75 -0.40
C ALA A 74 -3.49 -14.45 -1.90
N GLU A 75 -4.57 -13.86 -2.40
CA GLU A 75 -4.84 -13.48 -3.78
C GLU A 75 -3.91 -12.35 -4.26
N THR A 76 -3.58 -11.41 -3.37
CA THR A 76 -2.82 -10.19 -3.71
C THR A 76 -1.39 -10.18 -3.18
N ARG A 77 -1.03 -10.98 -2.17
CA ARG A 77 0.30 -10.92 -1.51
C ARG A 77 1.49 -11.08 -2.45
N LEU A 78 1.42 -11.94 -3.47
CA LEU A 78 2.53 -12.15 -4.40
C LEU A 78 2.67 -10.97 -5.37
N LEU A 79 1.55 -10.40 -5.82
CA LEU A 79 1.53 -9.18 -6.60
C LEU A 79 2.15 -8.02 -5.80
N VAL A 80 1.73 -7.83 -4.54
CA VAL A 80 2.28 -6.78 -3.67
C VAL A 80 3.78 -6.95 -3.46
N ARG A 81 4.29 -8.17 -3.29
CA ARG A 81 5.75 -8.41 -3.21
C ARG A 81 6.47 -7.98 -4.47
N ALA A 82 5.91 -8.27 -5.65
CA ALA A 82 6.49 -7.85 -6.93
C ALA A 82 6.43 -6.33 -7.11
N LEU A 83 5.30 -5.71 -6.75
CA LEU A 83 5.11 -4.25 -6.81
C LEU A 83 6.08 -3.51 -5.88
N ARG A 84 6.27 -3.97 -4.65
CA ARG A 84 7.28 -3.41 -3.73
C ARG A 84 8.70 -3.51 -4.29
N ALA A 85 9.07 -4.65 -4.87
CA ALA A 85 10.38 -4.80 -5.51
C ALA A 85 10.56 -3.86 -6.72
N ALA A 86 9.49 -3.61 -7.49
CA ALA A 86 9.48 -2.63 -8.57
C ALA A 86 9.61 -1.20 -8.04
N ALA A 87 8.86 -0.85 -6.98
CA ALA A 87 8.95 0.46 -6.30
C ALA A 87 10.37 0.74 -5.78
N ASP A 88 11.02 -0.26 -5.17
CA ASP A 88 12.43 -0.14 -4.73
C ASP A 88 13.37 0.14 -5.91
N ALA A 89 13.13 -0.48 -7.07
CA ALA A 89 13.91 -0.24 -8.27
C ALA A 89 13.67 1.15 -8.86
N ILE A 90 12.41 1.61 -8.85
CA ILE A 90 12.03 2.97 -9.25
C ILE A 90 12.71 4.00 -8.35
N GLY A 91 12.69 3.78 -7.02
CA GLY A 91 13.34 4.66 -6.05
C GLY A 91 14.85 4.80 -6.30
N ARG A 92 15.55 3.69 -6.56
CA ARG A 92 16.99 3.73 -6.93
C ARG A 92 17.24 4.53 -8.21
N GLN A 93 16.32 4.46 -9.17
CA GLN A 93 16.47 5.23 -10.40
C GLN A 93 16.15 6.72 -10.21
N ALA A 94 15.26 7.06 -9.28
CA ALA A 94 15.07 8.43 -8.83
C ALA A 94 16.35 8.99 -8.18
N ASP A 95 17.05 8.18 -7.38
CA ASP A 95 18.37 8.56 -6.84
C ASP A 95 19.40 8.80 -7.96
N ALA A 96 19.43 7.92 -8.97
CA ALA A 96 20.31 8.09 -10.14
C ALA A 96 19.99 9.38 -10.93
N LEU A 97 18.71 9.75 -11.07
CA LEU A 97 18.30 11.02 -11.67
C LEU A 97 18.88 12.22 -10.89
N THR A 98 18.85 12.18 -9.56
CA THR A 98 19.42 13.25 -8.73
C THR A 98 20.95 13.31 -8.74
N ALA A 99 21.59 12.18 -9.02
CA ALA A 99 23.05 12.07 -9.07
C ALA A 99 23.64 12.35 -10.46
N ALA A 100 22.80 12.53 -11.49
CA ALA A 100 23.26 12.77 -12.85
C ALA A 100 24.13 14.04 -12.94
N THR A 101 25.28 13.90 -13.57
CA THR A 101 26.29 14.97 -13.70
C THR A 101 26.32 15.60 -15.10
N ASP A 102 25.70 14.94 -16.07
CA ASP A 102 25.54 15.43 -17.45
C ASP A 102 24.14 15.18 -18.02
N GLU A 103 23.85 15.83 -19.15
CA GLU A 103 22.56 15.77 -19.84
C GLU A 103 22.20 14.36 -20.34
N GLY A 104 23.22 13.55 -20.69
CA GLY A 104 23.05 12.18 -21.16
C GLY A 104 22.62 11.24 -20.04
N GLU A 105 23.27 11.33 -18.88
CA GLU A 105 22.90 10.63 -17.65
C GLU A 105 21.48 11.00 -17.21
N HIS A 106 21.18 12.31 -17.18
CA HIS A 106 19.86 12.81 -16.82
C HIS A 106 18.77 12.28 -17.75
N SER A 107 18.96 12.44 -19.07
CA SER A 107 18.02 11.97 -20.09
C SER A 107 17.83 10.46 -20.08
N GLY A 108 18.91 9.70 -19.83
CA GLY A 108 18.86 8.26 -19.66
C GLY A 108 18.03 7.85 -18.43
N ALA A 109 18.21 8.56 -17.32
CA ALA A 109 17.47 8.31 -16.10
C ALA A 109 15.97 8.57 -16.26
N VAL A 110 15.61 9.70 -16.89
CA VAL A 110 14.22 10.08 -17.20
C VAL A 110 13.53 9.00 -18.04
N ARG A 111 14.13 8.56 -19.15
CA ARG A 111 13.53 7.53 -20.02
C ARG A 111 13.33 6.19 -19.32
N LEU A 112 14.28 5.78 -18.46
CA LEU A 112 14.14 4.53 -17.72
C LEU A 112 13.01 4.64 -16.68
N LEU A 113 12.94 5.75 -15.95
CA LEU A 113 11.84 6.02 -15.01
C LEU A 113 10.48 6.01 -15.71
N GLU A 114 10.38 6.63 -16.89
CA GLU A 114 9.13 6.72 -17.64
C GLU A 114 8.58 5.32 -17.98
N GLY A 115 9.42 4.44 -18.51
CA GLY A 115 9.04 3.06 -18.80
C GLY A 115 8.65 2.28 -17.54
N MET A 116 9.43 2.40 -16.46
CA MET A 116 9.17 1.69 -15.21
C MET A 116 7.87 2.15 -14.55
N LEU A 117 7.65 3.46 -14.43
CA LEU A 117 6.45 4.05 -13.84
C LEU A 117 5.20 3.72 -14.65
N THR A 118 5.30 3.75 -15.98
CA THR A 118 4.18 3.41 -16.86
C THR A 118 3.70 1.98 -16.61
N VAL A 119 4.62 1.01 -16.56
CA VAL A 119 4.28 -0.39 -16.30
C VAL A 119 3.77 -0.57 -14.88
N HIS A 120 4.42 0.06 -13.90
CA HIS A 120 4.05 -0.05 -12.49
C HIS A 120 2.64 0.49 -12.21
N ALA A 121 2.35 1.71 -12.65
CA ALA A 121 1.01 2.31 -12.52
C ALA A 121 -0.06 1.52 -13.27
N ALA A 122 0.28 0.90 -14.42
CA ALA A 122 -0.64 0.03 -15.14
C ALA A 122 -0.97 -1.25 -14.36
N MET A 123 0.00 -1.85 -13.68
CA MET A 123 -0.24 -3.03 -12.83
C MET A 123 -1.13 -2.68 -11.64
N GLU A 124 -0.92 -1.53 -11.02
CA GLU A 124 -1.78 -1.08 -9.92
C GLU A 124 -3.21 -0.87 -10.38
N ARG A 125 -3.39 -0.07 -11.44
CA ARG A 125 -4.71 0.23 -12.00
C ARG A 125 -5.45 -1.00 -12.48
N ALA A 126 -4.78 -1.85 -13.27
CA ALA A 126 -5.46 -2.97 -13.95
C ALA A 126 -5.64 -4.19 -13.06
N VAL A 127 -4.84 -4.34 -11.99
CA VAL A 127 -4.80 -5.56 -11.18
C VAL A 127 -5.02 -5.27 -9.71
N LEU A 128 -4.22 -4.39 -9.10
CA LEU A 128 -4.25 -4.17 -7.65
C LEU A 128 -5.56 -3.50 -7.20
N LEU A 129 -5.96 -2.39 -7.83
CA LEU A 129 -7.13 -1.62 -7.41
C LEU A 129 -8.44 -2.41 -7.54
N PRO A 130 -8.70 -3.14 -8.64
CA PRO A 130 -9.87 -4.02 -8.71
C PRO A 130 -9.82 -5.15 -7.68
N ALA A 131 -8.63 -5.71 -7.42
CA ALA A 131 -8.48 -6.75 -6.40
C ALA A 131 -8.77 -6.21 -5.00
N LEU A 132 -8.26 -5.02 -4.65
CA LEU A 132 -8.55 -4.34 -3.38
C LEU A 132 -10.04 -4.07 -3.20
N ALA A 133 -10.73 -3.58 -4.23
CA ALA A 133 -12.18 -3.35 -4.19
C ALA A 133 -12.97 -4.65 -3.94
N ALA A 134 -12.46 -5.79 -4.42
CA ALA A 134 -13.07 -7.09 -4.22
C ALA A 134 -12.71 -7.76 -2.88
N LEU A 135 -11.73 -7.24 -2.12
CA LEU A 135 -11.28 -7.85 -0.87
C LEU A 135 -12.29 -7.60 0.26
N PRO A 136 -12.77 -8.65 0.96
CA PRO A 136 -13.69 -8.49 2.07
C PRO A 136 -13.07 -7.66 3.21
N GLY A 137 -13.82 -6.68 3.69
CA GLY A 137 -13.40 -5.84 4.83
C GLY A 137 -12.38 -4.77 4.49
N VAL A 138 -12.08 -4.56 3.20
CA VAL A 138 -11.36 -3.39 2.69
C VAL A 138 -12.37 -2.34 2.25
N ASP A 139 -12.12 -1.09 2.64
CA ASP A 139 -12.86 0.09 2.17
C ASP A 139 -11.92 0.93 1.31
N LEU A 140 -12.13 0.90 -0.02
CA LEU A 140 -11.23 1.57 -0.95
C LEU A 140 -11.31 3.10 -0.83
N SER A 141 -12.48 3.64 -0.47
CA SER A 141 -12.67 5.08 -0.24
C SER A 141 -11.87 5.55 0.97
N ALA A 142 -11.91 4.79 2.07
CA ALA A 142 -11.07 5.08 3.24
C ALA A 142 -9.58 5.01 2.89
N LEU A 143 -9.16 3.99 2.12
CA LEU A 143 -7.77 3.87 1.68
C LEU A 143 -7.32 5.04 0.79
N ALA A 144 -8.17 5.56 -0.10
CA ALA A 144 -7.84 6.72 -0.91
C ALA A 144 -7.69 8.01 -0.08
N GLY A 145 -8.48 8.14 1.00
CA GLY A 145 -8.30 9.22 1.98
C GLY A 145 -6.98 9.13 2.74
N ASP A 146 -6.65 7.92 3.22
CA ASP A 146 -5.35 7.63 3.86
C ASP A 146 -4.19 7.88 2.88
N PHE A 147 -4.32 7.47 1.63
CA PHE A 147 -3.32 7.67 0.57
C PHE A 147 -3.06 9.16 0.35
N THR A 148 -4.12 9.96 0.21
CA THR A 148 -4.02 11.41 0.07
C THR A 148 -3.33 12.03 1.28
N THR A 149 -3.71 11.60 2.49
CA THR A 149 -3.10 12.09 3.74
C THR A 149 -1.59 11.84 3.76
N VAL A 150 -1.14 10.64 3.41
CA VAL A 150 0.31 10.32 3.40
C VAL A 150 1.02 11.04 2.25
N LEU A 151 0.41 11.12 1.08
CA LEU A 151 0.98 11.81 -0.09
C LEU A 151 1.23 13.30 0.20
N GLU A 152 0.40 13.92 1.02
CA GLU A 152 0.55 15.32 1.46
C GLU A 152 1.50 15.48 2.67
N GLY A 153 2.20 14.42 3.08
CA GLY A 153 3.16 14.42 4.19
C GLY A 153 2.52 14.21 5.58
N GLY A 154 1.23 13.88 5.62
CA GLY A 154 0.54 13.44 6.83
C GLY A 154 1.02 12.07 7.30
N ARG A 155 0.57 11.66 8.51
CA ARG A 155 0.87 10.35 9.07
C ARG A 155 -0.43 9.64 9.41
N LEU A 156 -0.46 8.33 9.14
CA LEU A 156 -1.57 7.48 9.54
C LEU A 156 -1.54 7.20 11.04
N GLU A 157 -2.71 6.95 11.60
CA GLU A 157 -2.81 6.41 12.95
C GLU A 157 -2.33 4.96 12.98
N ASP A 158 -1.29 4.73 13.78
CA ASP A 158 -0.67 3.43 13.97
C ASP A 158 -0.75 3.04 15.45
N PRO A 159 -1.96 2.67 15.94
CA PRO A 159 -2.18 2.49 17.36
C PRO A 159 -1.28 1.37 17.90
N ALA A 160 -0.70 1.62 19.08
CA ALA A 160 0.09 0.63 19.80
C ALA A 160 -0.77 -0.55 20.29
N ILE A 161 -2.09 -0.36 20.38
CA ILE A 161 -3.07 -1.38 20.76
C ILE A 161 -4.11 -1.49 19.65
N VAL A 162 -4.24 -2.69 19.07
CA VAL A 162 -5.30 -3.04 18.12
C VAL A 162 -6.32 -3.89 18.86
N ASP A 163 -7.40 -3.27 19.33
CA ASP A 163 -8.52 -3.98 19.96
C ASP A 163 -9.55 -4.38 18.91
N VAL A 164 -9.72 -5.69 18.71
CA VAL A 164 -10.62 -6.23 17.70
C VAL A 164 -11.94 -6.74 18.25
N ARG A 165 -12.20 -6.57 19.55
CA ARG A 165 -13.40 -7.14 20.21
C ARG A 165 -14.69 -6.59 19.62
N GLU A 166 -14.72 -5.29 19.34
CA GLU A 166 -15.86 -4.58 18.74
C GLU A 166 -15.83 -4.55 17.21
N ILE A 167 -14.81 -5.14 16.58
CA ILE A 167 -14.67 -5.15 15.12
C ILE A 167 -15.40 -6.36 14.54
N PRO A 168 -16.22 -6.20 13.49
CA PRO A 168 -16.85 -7.32 12.80
C PRO A 168 -15.82 -8.37 12.35
N HIS A 169 -16.14 -9.66 12.47
CA HIS A 169 -15.18 -10.75 12.25
C HIS A 169 -14.42 -10.65 10.92
N GLY A 170 -15.13 -10.37 9.82
CA GLY A 170 -14.52 -10.24 8.48
C GLY A 170 -13.59 -9.04 8.29
N GLN A 171 -13.63 -8.05 9.19
CA GLN A 171 -12.78 -6.85 9.12
C GLN A 171 -11.56 -6.93 10.04
N ARG A 172 -11.50 -7.92 10.95
CA ARG A 172 -10.41 -8.03 11.93
C ARG A 172 -9.08 -8.31 11.25
N HIS A 173 -9.02 -9.36 10.44
CA HIS A 173 -7.76 -9.80 9.81
C HIS A 173 -7.18 -8.74 8.87
N PRO A 174 -7.96 -8.13 7.94
CA PRO A 174 -7.48 -7.01 7.14
C PRO A 174 -6.85 -5.92 8.00
N ARG A 175 -7.53 -5.45 9.05
CA ARG A 175 -7.01 -4.39 9.93
C ARG A 175 -5.70 -4.79 10.63
N ILE A 176 -5.61 -6.02 11.13
CA ILE A 176 -4.42 -6.53 11.82
C ILE A 176 -3.22 -6.66 10.86
N PHE A 177 -3.43 -7.24 9.68
CA PHE A 177 -2.37 -7.42 8.70
C PHE A 177 -1.92 -6.09 8.08
N THR A 178 -2.83 -5.15 7.81
CA THR A 178 -2.47 -3.79 7.40
C THR A 178 -1.60 -3.11 8.45
N ARG A 179 -1.98 -3.19 9.74
CA ARG A 179 -1.16 -2.62 10.81
C ARG A 179 0.22 -3.27 10.88
N PHE A 180 0.29 -4.60 10.79
CA PHE A 180 1.55 -5.33 10.78
C PHE A 180 2.43 -4.96 9.59
N ALA A 181 1.85 -4.80 8.40
CA ALA A 181 2.57 -4.48 7.17
C ALA A 181 3.24 -3.08 7.22
N ARG A 182 2.72 -2.17 8.03
CA ARG A 182 3.29 -0.82 8.25
C ARG A 182 4.38 -0.77 9.32
N LEU A 183 4.60 -1.83 10.10
CA LEU A 183 5.63 -1.82 11.14
C LEU A 183 7.03 -1.69 10.53
N ALA A 184 7.87 -0.82 11.10
CA ALA A 184 9.30 -0.88 10.87
C ALA A 184 9.90 -2.14 11.53
N ALA A 185 11.15 -2.46 11.18
CA ALA A 185 11.84 -3.58 11.83
C ALA A 185 11.94 -3.34 13.35
N GLN A 186 11.67 -4.38 14.15
CA GLN A 186 11.61 -4.36 15.62
C GLN A 186 10.46 -3.57 16.24
N GLU A 187 9.57 -2.97 15.44
CA GLU A 187 8.35 -2.37 15.96
C GLU A 187 7.29 -3.44 16.26
N SER A 188 6.37 -3.10 17.18
CA SER A 188 5.30 -3.99 17.60
C SER A 188 4.00 -3.25 17.89
N PHE A 189 2.90 -3.99 17.91
CA PHE A 189 1.64 -3.58 18.53
C PHE A 189 1.08 -4.71 19.38
N VAL A 190 0.15 -4.39 20.28
CA VAL A 190 -0.58 -5.35 21.10
C VAL A 190 -1.97 -5.59 20.50
N LEU A 191 -2.24 -6.82 20.10
CA LEU A 191 -3.57 -7.29 19.73
C LEU A 191 -4.38 -7.61 20.99
N VAL A 192 -5.60 -7.10 21.09
CA VAL A 192 -6.58 -7.46 22.14
C VAL A 192 -7.74 -8.21 21.50
N ASN A 193 -8.03 -9.41 22.01
CA ASN A 193 -9.09 -10.28 21.49
C ASN A 193 -9.93 -10.90 22.63
N ASN A 194 -11.14 -11.37 22.30
CA ASN A 194 -12.05 -12.04 23.23
C ASN A 194 -11.76 -13.55 23.41
N HIS A 195 -10.84 -14.10 22.63
CA HIS A 195 -10.40 -15.50 22.70
C HIS A 195 -8.95 -15.62 22.25
N ASP A 196 -8.33 -16.77 22.50
CA ASP A 196 -6.96 -17.06 22.05
C ASP A 196 -6.85 -16.98 20.52
N PRO A 197 -6.05 -16.06 19.95
CA PRO A 197 -5.95 -15.85 18.50
C PRO A 197 -5.09 -16.92 17.78
N LYS A 198 -5.23 -18.20 18.14
CA LYS A 198 -4.51 -19.32 17.48
C LYS A 198 -4.72 -19.39 15.96
N PRO A 199 -5.94 -19.21 15.42
CA PRO A 199 -6.13 -19.23 13.97
C PRO A 199 -5.35 -18.12 13.28
N LEU A 200 -5.41 -16.90 13.83
CA LEU A 200 -4.66 -15.75 13.33
C LEU A 200 -3.14 -15.99 13.39
N ARG A 201 -2.63 -16.58 14.48
CA ARG A 201 -1.21 -16.95 14.58
C ARG A 201 -0.79 -17.88 13.43
N ARG A 202 -1.57 -18.91 13.12
CA ARG A 202 -1.28 -19.83 12.01
C ARG A 202 -1.28 -19.12 10.67
N GLU A 203 -2.18 -18.16 10.48
CA GLU A 203 -2.23 -17.34 9.27
C GLU A 203 -0.98 -16.45 9.15
N PHE A 204 -0.51 -15.86 10.25
CA PHE A 204 0.79 -15.17 10.30
C PHE A 204 1.96 -16.10 9.95
N GLU A 205 2.00 -17.32 10.50
CA GLU A 205 3.03 -18.32 10.18
C GLU A 205 3.05 -18.67 8.68
N ALA A 206 1.88 -18.77 8.05
CA ALA A 206 1.74 -19.06 6.62
C ALA A 206 2.06 -17.87 5.70
N THR A 207 1.82 -16.64 6.15
CA THR A 207 1.96 -15.42 5.33
C THR A 207 3.30 -14.71 5.52
N HIS A 208 3.83 -14.77 6.74
CA HIS A 208 5.02 -14.06 7.21
C HIS A 208 6.03 -15.00 7.91
N PRO A 209 6.42 -16.14 7.29
CA PRO A 209 7.28 -17.12 7.93
C PRO A 209 8.63 -16.49 8.34
N GLY A 210 8.97 -16.59 9.62
CA GLY A 210 10.21 -16.05 10.19
C GLY A 210 10.30 -14.52 10.25
N ARG A 211 9.21 -13.80 9.96
CA ARG A 211 9.18 -12.32 9.88
C ARG A 211 8.49 -11.66 11.08
N PHE A 212 8.05 -12.43 12.07
CA PHE A 212 7.38 -11.89 13.24
C PHE A 212 7.70 -12.68 14.51
N THR A 213 7.51 -12.05 15.67
CA THR A 213 7.41 -12.72 16.97
C THR A 213 6.00 -12.63 17.53
N TRP A 214 5.64 -13.59 18.38
CA TRP A 214 4.31 -13.72 18.98
C TRP A 214 4.44 -13.96 20.47
N GLU A 215 4.22 -12.92 21.27
CA GLU A 215 4.39 -12.96 22.71
C GLU A 215 3.04 -12.76 23.40
N TYR A 216 2.62 -13.71 24.23
CA TYR A 216 1.44 -13.51 25.07
C TYR A 216 1.76 -12.53 26.19
N VAL A 217 1.05 -11.42 26.22
CA VAL A 217 1.06 -10.45 27.32
C VAL A 217 0.03 -10.85 28.38
N GLU A 218 -1.10 -11.40 27.94
CA GLU A 218 -2.16 -11.91 28.80
C GLU A 218 -2.84 -13.12 28.15
N SER A 219 -3.07 -14.18 28.92
CA SER A 219 -3.59 -15.47 28.46
C SER A 219 -4.91 -15.86 29.12
N GLY A 220 -5.95 -15.03 28.96
CA GLY A 220 -7.35 -15.37 29.28
C GLY A 220 -7.64 -15.69 30.76
N PRO A 221 -8.89 -16.09 31.07
CA PRO A 221 -10.02 -16.26 30.15
C PRO A 221 -10.75 -14.96 29.78
N ASP A 222 -10.63 -13.90 30.59
CA ASP A 222 -11.41 -12.66 30.43
C ASP A 222 -10.92 -11.79 29.28
N ARG A 223 -9.62 -11.82 28.99
CA ARG A 223 -8.98 -11.04 27.92
C ARG A 223 -7.74 -11.75 27.41
N TRP A 224 -7.53 -11.67 26.10
CA TRP A 224 -6.32 -12.17 25.44
C TRP A 224 -5.54 -11.00 24.87
N GLN A 225 -4.26 -10.89 25.24
CA GLN A 225 -3.36 -9.87 24.71
C GLN A 225 -2.11 -10.52 24.14
N VAL A 226 -1.79 -10.18 22.90
CA VAL A 226 -0.60 -10.68 22.21
C VAL A 226 0.18 -9.51 21.64
N ARG A 227 1.47 -9.41 21.97
CA ARG A 227 2.40 -8.51 21.28
C ARG A 227 2.90 -9.19 20.01
N ILE A 228 2.69 -8.53 18.88
CA ILE A 228 3.16 -8.96 17.56
C ILE A 228 4.26 -7.99 17.14
N THR A 229 5.48 -8.49 16.95
CA THR A 229 6.65 -7.68 16.57
C THR A 229 7.12 -8.07 15.18
N ARG A 230 7.49 -7.10 14.35
CA ARG A 230 8.11 -7.38 13.05
C ARG A 230 9.61 -7.64 13.21
N VAL A 231 10.09 -8.74 12.64
CA VAL A 231 11.52 -9.09 12.61
C VAL A 231 12.15 -8.49 11.34
N GLY A 232 13.39 -8.01 11.47
CA GLY A 232 14.19 -7.48 10.35
C GLY A 232 14.49 -8.51 9.28
#